data_AF-A0A2W6URM1-F1
#
_entry.id   AF-A0A2W6URM1-F1
#
_cell.length_a   1.000
_cell.length_b   1.000
_cell.length_c   1.000
_cell.angle_alpha   90.00
_cell.angle_beta   90.00
_cell.angle_gamma   90.00
#
_symmetry.space_group_name_H-M   'P 1'
#
loop_
_entity.id
_entity.type
_entity.pdbx_description
1 polymer ?
#
loop_
_entity_poly.entity_id
_entity_poly.type
_entity_poly.pdbx_seq_one_letter_code
_entity_poly.pdbx_strand_id
1 'polypeptide(L)'
;MAPTPAATAPRGPSALERSIAFALTVIAVIGIALTLLAGLFVIGLNAAGRTVTVPLVPDSLRQPDLGMSPDVVWTMYDAVRVVALDPPLASRLLRIGGFCMYGLLIVSACVIAILLCRRLLSGRPFSRGAAPAIGGLGLLCIVTAAIAPALLLEGDYLAVADLGLRMFDPGTTSYLDAGSPADAEALWPERFDRLGVVLTRTNWLLAGIGGILLIIAVAFRRGLALQREADTLV
;
A
#
# COMPACT_ATOMS: atom_id res chain seq x y z
N MET A 1 -45.64 59.54 0.79
CA MET A 1 -44.50 58.88 0.11
C MET A 1 -44.08 57.70 0.97
N ALA A 2 -44.29 56.48 0.48
CA ALA A 2 -43.88 55.27 1.20
C ALA A 2 -42.37 55.01 0.96
N PRO A 3 -41.60 54.63 1.99
CA PRO A 3 -40.18 54.35 1.84
C PRO A 3 -39.97 53.08 1.01
N THR A 4 -39.16 53.19 -0.03
CA THR A 4 -38.75 52.10 -0.92
C THR A 4 -37.95 51.06 -0.12
N PRO A 5 -38.31 49.76 -0.15
CA PRO A 5 -37.57 48.74 0.58
C PRO A 5 -36.14 48.62 0.03
N ALA A 6 -35.16 48.77 0.93
CA ALA A 6 -33.76 48.64 0.62
C ALA A 6 -33.46 47.23 0.09
N ALA A 7 -32.91 47.15 -1.13
CA ALA A 7 -32.47 45.90 -1.73
C ALA A 7 -31.42 45.23 -0.83
N THR A 8 -31.77 44.07 -0.31
CA THR A 8 -30.86 43.22 0.47
C THR A 8 -29.69 42.79 -0.41
N ALA A 9 -28.50 43.30 -0.11
CA ALA A 9 -27.28 42.92 -0.80
C ALA A 9 -27.08 41.39 -0.76
N PRO A 10 -26.63 40.77 -1.86
CA PRO A 10 -26.43 39.32 -1.92
C PRO A 10 -25.42 38.91 -0.84
N ARG A 11 -25.87 38.09 0.12
CA ARG A 11 -25.00 37.47 1.12
C ARG A 11 -24.02 36.57 0.37
N GLY A 12 -22.76 36.99 0.30
CA GLY A 12 -21.69 36.17 -0.25
C GLY A 12 -21.58 34.84 0.49
N PRO A 13 -21.00 33.81 -0.15
CA PRO A 13 -20.95 32.46 0.41
C PRO A 13 -20.28 32.49 1.78
N SER A 14 -20.94 31.84 2.72
CA SER A 14 -20.51 31.68 4.09
C SER A 14 -19.11 31.06 4.13
N ALA A 15 -18.33 31.34 5.18
CA ALA A 15 -17.01 30.74 5.36
C ALA A 15 -17.05 29.20 5.34
N LEU A 16 -18.19 28.63 5.74
CA LEU A 16 -18.48 27.20 5.66
C LEU A 16 -18.53 26.71 4.20
N GLU A 17 -19.28 27.38 3.32
CA GLU A 17 -19.41 27.01 1.90
C GLU A 17 -18.07 27.08 1.15
N ARG A 18 -17.25 28.10 1.44
CA ARG A 18 -15.89 28.19 0.88
C ARG A 18 -14.99 27.05 1.34
N SER A 19 -15.13 26.61 2.59
CA SER A 19 -14.33 25.48 3.10
C SER A 19 -14.75 24.14 2.51
N ILE A 20 -16.07 23.94 2.30
CA ILE A 20 -16.63 22.73 1.69
C ILE A 20 -16.27 22.66 0.19
N ALA A 21 -16.41 23.78 -0.52
CA ALA A 21 -16.02 23.87 -1.93
C ALA A 21 -14.53 23.57 -2.11
N PHE A 22 -13.67 24.13 -1.25
CA PHE A 22 -12.23 23.85 -1.29
C PHE A 22 -11.92 22.37 -1.05
N ALA A 23 -12.54 21.76 -0.03
CA ALA A 23 -12.37 20.34 0.26
C ALA A 23 -12.81 19.45 -0.92
N LEU A 24 -13.95 19.76 -1.55
CA LEU A 24 -14.43 19.04 -2.73
C LEU A 24 -13.50 19.19 -3.94
N THR A 25 -12.97 20.38 -4.21
CA THR A 25 -11.97 20.56 -5.27
C THR A 25 -10.69 19.79 -4.99
N VAL A 26 -10.24 19.75 -3.74
CA VAL A 26 -9.04 18.98 -3.37
C VAL A 26 -9.29 17.49 -3.60
N ILE A 27 -10.44 16.96 -3.16
CA ILE A 27 -10.83 15.56 -3.40
C ILE A 27 -10.91 15.25 -4.89
N ALA A 28 -11.50 16.14 -5.70
CA ALA A 28 -11.63 15.96 -7.13
C ALA A 28 -10.26 15.96 -7.84
N VAL A 29 -9.37 16.90 -7.51
CA VAL A 29 -8.01 16.98 -8.06
C VAL A 29 -7.20 15.74 -7.68
N ILE A 30 -7.33 15.27 -6.44
CA ILE A 30 -6.71 14.02 -5.97
C ILE A 30 -7.23 12.83 -6.76
N GLY A 31 -8.55 12.73 -6.93
CA GLY A 31 -9.18 11.65 -7.70
C GLY A 31 -8.67 11.61 -9.14
N ILE A 32 -8.61 12.77 -9.79
CA ILE A 32 -8.10 12.90 -11.16
C ILE A 32 -6.60 12.55 -11.22
N ALA A 33 -5.78 13.06 -10.29
CA ALA A 33 -4.35 12.77 -10.25
C ALA A 33 -4.08 11.27 -10.01
N LEU A 34 -4.82 10.63 -9.09
CA LEU A 34 -4.74 9.18 -8.86
C LEU A 34 -5.16 8.38 -10.09
N THR A 35 -6.21 8.81 -10.78
CA THR A 35 -6.68 8.14 -12.01
C THR A 35 -5.66 8.26 -13.14
N LEU A 36 -5.04 9.43 -13.30
CA LEU A 36 -3.97 9.67 -14.28
C LEU A 36 -2.70 8.91 -13.93
N LEU A 37 -2.28 8.92 -12.67
CA LEU A 37 -1.09 8.20 -12.22
C LEU A 37 -1.28 6.69 -12.39
N ALA A 38 -2.46 6.17 -12.01
CA ALA A 38 -2.82 4.77 -12.24
C ALA A 38 -2.81 4.44 -13.73
N GLY A 39 -3.39 5.28 -14.60
CA GLY A 39 -3.40 5.07 -16.05
C GLY A 39 -2.00 5.04 -16.67
N LEU A 40 -1.16 6.02 -16.35
CA LEU A 40 0.24 6.08 -16.82
C LEU A 40 1.06 4.88 -16.34
N PHE A 41 0.84 4.47 -15.10
CA PHE A 41 1.55 3.35 -14.50
C PHE A 41 1.10 2.00 -15.07
N VAL A 42 -0.20 1.85 -15.37
CA VAL A 42 -0.76 0.69 -16.09
C VAL A 42 -0.20 0.58 -17.50
N ILE A 43 -0.05 1.70 -18.20
CA ILE A 43 0.55 1.71 -19.56
C ILE A 43 2.03 1.33 -19.50
N GLY A 44 2.79 1.87 -18.54
CA GLY A 44 4.21 1.58 -18.37
C GLY A 44 4.49 0.13 -17.94
N LEU A 45 3.65 -0.45 -17.07
CA LEU A 45 3.81 -1.83 -16.61
C LEU A 45 3.37 -2.88 -17.64
N ASN A 46 2.43 -2.55 -18.53
CA ASN A 46 1.99 -3.48 -19.59
C ASN A 46 2.98 -3.59 -20.76
N ALA A 47 3.87 -2.60 -20.96
CA ALA A 47 4.74 -2.55 -22.13
C ALA A 47 6.08 -3.29 -21.96
N ALA A 48 6.46 -3.68 -20.75
CA ALA A 48 7.76 -4.29 -20.48
C ALA A 48 7.59 -5.72 -19.93
N GLY A 49 8.15 -6.71 -20.64
CA GLY A 49 8.27 -8.08 -20.14
C GLY A 49 8.86 -8.08 -18.73
N ARG A 50 8.31 -8.93 -17.85
CA ARG A 50 8.55 -8.82 -16.41
C ARG A 50 9.54 -9.85 -15.93
N THR A 51 10.58 -9.39 -15.23
CA THR A 51 11.46 -10.27 -14.47
C THR A 51 11.01 -10.37 -13.01
N VAL A 52 10.68 -11.57 -12.55
CA VAL A 52 10.41 -11.92 -11.15
C VAL A 52 11.59 -12.74 -10.65
N THR A 53 12.15 -12.38 -9.51
CA THR A 53 13.22 -13.17 -8.88
C THR A 53 12.56 -14.01 -7.79
N VAL A 54 12.55 -15.32 -7.98
CA VAL A 54 11.96 -16.28 -7.04
C VAL A 54 13.09 -16.89 -6.21
N PRO A 55 13.10 -16.74 -4.88
CA PRO A 55 14.10 -17.39 -4.05
C PRO A 55 13.95 -18.91 -4.15
N LEU A 56 15.07 -19.60 -4.28
CA LEU A 56 15.10 -21.06 -4.16
C LEU A 56 15.39 -21.37 -2.71
N VAL A 57 14.41 -21.97 -2.01
CA VAL A 57 14.65 -22.46 -0.66
C VAL A 57 15.30 -23.83 -0.80
N PRO A 58 16.56 -24.03 -0.35
CA PRO A 58 17.16 -25.35 -0.33
C PRO A 58 16.35 -26.25 0.58
N ASP A 59 16.02 -27.45 0.08
CA ASP A 59 15.31 -28.48 0.84
C ASP A 59 16.22 -28.95 1.99
N SER A 60 16.00 -28.40 3.19
CA SER A 60 16.79 -28.73 4.38
C SER A 60 16.60 -30.17 4.86
N LEU A 61 15.68 -30.94 4.24
CA LEU A 61 15.41 -32.34 4.54
C LEU A 61 16.13 -33.32 3.60
N ARG A 62 16.69 -32.87 2.46
CA ARG A 62 17.60 -33.67 1.64
C ARG A 62 19.03 -33.43 2.11
N GLN A 63 19.52 -34.30 2.98
CA GLN A 63 20.96 -34.43 3.22
C GLN A 63 21.63 -34.72 1.86
N PRO A 64 22.71 -34.00 1.48
CA PRO A 64 23.41 -34.30 0.24
C PRO A 64 23.86 -35.75 0.26
N ASP A 65 23.53 -36.49 -0.79
CA ASP A 65 23.95 -37.88 -0.96
C ASP A 65 25.47 -37.94 -0.81
N LEU A 66 25.96 -38.76 0.12
CA LEU A 66 27.37 -38.86 0.55
C LEU A 66 28.34 -39.32 -0.58
N GLY A 67 27.87 -39.42 -1.82
CA GLY A 67 28.65 -39.76 -3.01
C GLY A 67 28.78 -38.65 -4.05
N MET A 68 28.19 -37.46 -3.85
CA MET A 68 28.37 -36.33 -4.78
C MET A 68 29.73 -35.65 -4.58
N SER A 69 30.40 -35.34 -5.70
CA SER A 69 31.67 -34.59 -5.71
C SER A 69 31.52 -33.30 -4.89
N PRO A 70 32.47 -32.98 -3.98
CA PRO A 70 32.40 -31.80 -3.12
C PRO A 70 32.32 -30.46 -3.89
N ASP A 71 32.66 -30.46 -5.17
CA ASP A 71 32.56 -29.28 -6.04
C ASP A 71 31.11 -28.97 -6.47
N VAL A 72 30.19 -29.94 -6.41
CA VAL A 72 28.77 -29.79 -6.82
C VAL A 72 27.86 -29.42 -5.65
N VAL A 73 28.25 -29.77 -4.43
CA VAL A 73 27.44 -29.64 -3.20
C VAL A 73 27.18 -28.17 -2.80
N TRP A 74 27.92 -27.20 -3.35
CA TRP A 74 27.86 -25.79 -2.92
C TRP A 74 27.34 -24.80 -3.96
N THR A 75 26.96 -25.24 -5.16
CA THR A 75 26.17 -24.40 -6.08
C THR A 75 24.70 -24.43 -5.66
N MET A 76 24.43 -23.91 -4.46
CA MET A 76 23.07 -23.54 -4.08
C MET A 76 22.72 -22.25 -4.82
N TYR A 77 21.81 -22.35 -5.78
CA TYR A 77 21.23 -21.17 -6.41
C TYR A 77 20.33 -20.49 -5.37
N ASP A 78 20.59 -19.21 -5.07
CA ASP A 78 19.82 -18.43 -4.08
C ASP A 78 18.48 -17.96 -4.65
N ALA A 79 18.42 -17.69 -5.96
CA ALA A 79 17.19 -17.32 -6.64
C ALA A 79 17.22 -17.62 -8.15
N VAL A 80 16.04 -17.86 -8.72
CA VAL A 80 15.82 -17.97 -10.16
C VAL A 80 15.11 -16.73 -10.66
N ARG A 81 15.61 -16.17 -11.76
CA ARG A 81 14.95 -15.06 -12.44
C ARG A 81 14.00 -15.60 -13.50
N VAL A 82 12.72 -15.54 -13.21
CA VAL A 82 11.65 -15.92 -14.13
C VAL A 82 11.24 -14.69 -14.95
N VAL A 83 11.25 -14.79 -16.27
CA VAL A 83 10.82 -13.70 -17.16
C VAL A 83 9.47 -14.04 -17.77
N ALA A 84 8.41 -13.41 -17.26
CA ALA A 84 7.07 -13.50 -17.82
C ALA A 84 6.90 -12.37 -18.86
N LEU A 85 6.96 -12.72 -20.14
CA LEU A 85 6.78 -11.75 -21.24
C LEU A 85 5.33 -11.22 -21.29
N ASP A 86 4.36 -12.07 -20.98
CA ASP A 86 2.94 -11.71 -20.91
C ASP A 86 2.28 -12.28 -19.64
N PRO A 87 2.38 -11.60 -18.48
CA PRO A 87 1.76 -12.08 -17.26
C PRO A 87 0.22 -12.06 -17.36
N PRO A 88 -0.51 -12.91 -16.64
CA PRO A 88 -1.97 -12.96 -16.68
C PRO A 88 -2.60 -11.67 -16.12
N LEU A 89 -3.80 -11.32 -16.60
CA LEU A 89 -4.50 -10.08 -16.20
C LEU A 89 -4.69 -9.97 -14.69
N ALA A 90 -5.00 -11.07 -14.00
CA ALA A 90 -5.17 -11.09 -12.55
C ALA A 90 -3.88 -10.69 -11.80
N SER A 91 -2.72 -11.21 -12.24
CA SER A 91 -1.41 -10.80 -11.71
C SER A 91 -1.18 -9.29 -11.88
N ARG A 92 -1.48 -8.78 -13.08
CA ARG A 92 -1.35 -7.34 -13.39
C ARG A 92 -2.21 -6.50 -12.45
N LEU A 93 -3.49 -6.85 -12.30
CA LEU A 93 -4.44 -6.13 -11.46
C LEU A 93 -4.04 -6.11 -9.98
N LEU A 94 -3.63 -7.25 -9.41
CA LEU A 94 -3.21 -7.30 -8.01
C LEU A 94 -2.02 -6.37 -7.76
N ARG A 95 -1.04 -6.39 -8.67
CA ARG A 95 0.14 -5.53 -8.53
C ARG A 95 -0.20 -4.05 -8.68
N ILE A 96 -1.03 -3.71 -9.66
CA ILE A 96 -1.57 -2.35 -9.81
C ILE A 96 -2.25 -1.94 -8.50
N GLY A 97 -3.06 -2.82 -7.90
CA GLY A 97 -3.67 -2.59 -6.59
C GLY A 97 -2.64 -2.24 -5.52
N GLY A 98 -1.58 -3.03 -5.38
CA GLY A 98 -0.49 -2.78 -4.43
C GLY A 98 0.20 -1.42 -4.62
N PHE A 99 0.53 -1.07 -5.87
CA PHE A 99 1.13 0.24 -6.19
C PHE A 99 0.17 1.41 -5.98
N CYS A 100 -1.10 1.24 -6.33
CA CYS A 100 -2.15 2.23 -6.10
C CYS A 100 -2.32 2.54 -4.61
N MET A 101 -2.15 1.55 -3.71
CA MET A 101 -2.19 1.81 -2.26
C MET A 101 -1.04 2.72 -1.82
N TYR A 102 0.19 2.48 -2.29
CA TYR A 102 1.32 3.37 -2.01
C TYR A 102 1.11 4.78 -2.59
N GLY A 103 0.58 4.87 -3.81
CA GLY A 103 0.23 6.15 -4.44
C GLY A 103 -0.82 6.93 -3.63
N LEU A 104 -1.90 6.26 -3.21
CA LEU A 104 -2.96 6.82 -2.36
C LEU A 104 -2.39 7.35 -1.02
N LEU A 105 -1.47 6.60 -0.42
CA LEU A 105 -0.80 6.99 0.82
C LEU A 105 0.02 8.28 0.64
N ILE A 106 0.83 8.37 -0.42
CA ILE A 106 1.65 9.58 -0.69
C ILE A 106 0.75 10.79 -0.91
N VAL A 107 -0.27 10.66 -1.75
CA VAL A 107 -1.19 11.77 -2.08
C VAL A 107 -1.95 12.23 -0.84
N SER A 108 -2.49 11.31 -0.05
CA SER A 108 -3.18 11.63 1.19
C SER A 108 -2.25 12.32 2.22
N ALA A 109 -1.00 11.87 2.35
CA ALA A 109 -0.01 12.49 3.21
C ALA A 109 0.28 13.95 2.79
N CYS A 110 0.51 14.20 1.50
CA CYS A 110 0.73 15.55 0.97
C CYS A 110 -0.46 16.47 1.25
N VAL A 111 -1.68 15.99 1.05
CA VAL A 111 -2.90 16.77 1.25
C VAL A 111 -3.08 17.13 2.72
N ILE A 112 -2.87 16.16 3.61
CA ILE A 112 -2.97 16.39 5.05
C ILE A 112 -1.88 17.36 5.50
N ALA A 113 -0.65 17.24 5.00
CA ALA A 113 0.42 18.19 5.29
C ALA A 113 0.04 19.62 4.85
N ILE A 114 -0.48 19.80 3.63
CA ILE A 114 -0.94 21.11 3.13
C ILE A 114 -2.06 21.67 4.02
N LEU A 115 -3.06 20.84 4.39
CA LEU A 115 -4.16 21.27 5.25
C LEU A 115 -3.67 21.67 6.64
N LEU A 116 -2.72 20.94 7.22
CA LEU A 116 -2.10 21.27 8.50
C LEU A 116 -1.29 22.56 8.41
N CYS A 117 -0.43 22.72 7.40
CA CYS A 117 0.34 23.94 7.17
C CYS A 117 -0.56 25.18 7.03
N ARG A 118 -1.62 25.10 6.21
CA ARG A 118 -2.58 26.21 6.06
C ARG A 118 -3.26 26.57 7.38
N ARG A 119 -3.55 25.58 8.22
CA ARG A 119 -4.17 25.81 9.53
C ARG A 119 -3.20 26.42 10.54
N LEU A 120 -1.96 25.96 10.56
CA LEU A 120 -0.90 26.56 11.38
C LEU A 120 -0.70 28.04 11.04
N LEU A 121 -0.65 28.37 9.74
CA LEU A 121 -0.55 29.77 9.28
C LEU A 121 -1.77 30.62 9.64
N SER A 122 -2.96 30.02 9.80
CA SER A 122 -4.18 30.72 10.23
C SER A 122 -4.31 30.91 11.75
N GLY A 123 -3.29 30.52 12.54
CA GLY A 123 -3.32 30.61 14.00
C GLY A 123 -4.30 29.63 14.67
N ARG A 124 -4.74 28.60 13.96
CA ARG A 124 -5.69 27.58 14.46
C ARG A 124 -5.07 26.19 14.46
N PRO A 125 -4.06 25.93 15.31
CA PRO A 125 -3.33 24.66 15.33
C PRO A 125 -4.23 23.47 15.68
N PHE A 126 -5.18 23.67 16.60
CA PHE A 126 -6.12 22.64 17.04
C PHE A 126 -7.50 22.87 16.41
N SER A 127 -7.78 22.13 15.35
CA SER A 127 -9.05 22.18 14.64
C SER A 127 -9.74 20.82 14.72
N ARG A 128 -11.08 20.81 14.79
CA ARG A 128 -11.88 19.58 14.89
C ARG A 128 -11.55 18.54 13.81
N GLY A 129 -11.06 18.96 12.65
CA GLY A 129 -10.69 18.08 11.55
C GLY A 129 -9.23 17.60 11.52
N ALA A 130 -8.31 18.16 12.32
CA ALA A 130 -6.89 17.78 12.26
C ALA A 130 -6.65 16.38 12.85
N ALA A 131 -7.21 16.10 14.04
CA ALA A 131 -7.07 14.81 14.68
C ALA A 131 -7.60 13.62 13.84
N PRO A 132 -8.83 13.65 13.28
CA PRO A 132 -9.31 12.56 12.44
C PRO A 132 -8.53 12.44 11.12
N ALA A 133 -8.00 13.54 10.57
CA ALA A 133 -7.16 13.48 9.36
C ALA A 133 -5.83 12.75 9.65
N ILE A 134 -5.13 13.13 10.73
CA ILE A 134 -3.89 12.47 11.15
C ILE A 134 -4.17 11.00 11.50
N GLY A 135 -5.26 10.72 12.21
CA GLY A 135 -5.64 9.35 12.57
C GLY A 135 -6.00 8.50 11.36
N GLY A 136 -6.73 9.06 10.40
CA GLY A 136 -7.06 8.41 9.14
C GLY A 136 -5.82 8.08 8.30
N LEU A 137 -4.84 9.00 8.25
CA LEU A 137 -3.55 8.75 7.61
C LEU A 137 -2.77 7.64 8.31
N GLY A 138 -2.75 7.66 9.65
CA GLY A 138 -2.09 6.61 10.44
C GLY A 138 -2.69 5.22 10.17
N LEU A 139 -4.02 5.12 10.13
CA LEU A 139 -4.71 3.89 9.76
C LEU A 139 -4.39 3.46 8.32
N LEU A 140 -4.42 4.40 7.38
CA LEU A 140 -4.08 4.12 5.98
C LEU A 140 -2.64 3.61 5.83
N CYS A 141 -1.68 4.15 6.59
CA CYS A 141 -0.31 3.65 6.63
C CYS A 141 -0.24 2.19 7.09
N ILE A 142 -0.92 1.83 8.19
CA ILE A 142 -0.94 0.46 8.71
C ILE A 142 -1.56 -0.51 7.69
N VAL A 143 -2.71 -0.13 7.13
CA VAL A 143 -3.42 -0.95 6.13
C VAL A 143 -2.56 -1.13 4.87
N THR A 144 -1.93 -0.06 4.37
CA THR A 144 -1.03 -0.12 3.21
C THR A 144 0.22 -0.95 3.50
N ALA A 145 0.77 -0.87 4.72
CA ALA A 145 1.95 -1.63 5.13
C ALA A 145 1.73 -3.16 5.11
N ALA A 146 0.50 -3.61 5.38
CA ALA A 146 0.14 -5.02 5.36
C ALA A 146 -0.36 -5.48 3.97
N ILE A 147 -1.25 -4.70 3.34
CA ILE A 147 -1.97 -5.14 2.13
C ILE A 147 -1.16 -4.88 0.85
N ALA A 148 -0.38 -3.81 0.76
CA ALA A 148 0.34 -3.54 -0.49
C ALA A 148 1.42 -4.60 -0.81
N PRO A 149 2.26 -5.04 0.15
CA PRO A 149 3.18 -6.16 -0.09
C PRO A 149 2.46 -7.46 -0.44
N ALA A 150 1.32 -7.73 0.22
CA ALA A 150 0.48 -8.89 -0.03
C ALA A 150 0.04 -8.98 -1.49
N LEU A 151 -0.53 -7.89 -2.00
CA LEU A 151 -1.03 -7.80 -3.36
C LEU A 151 0.09 -7.94 -4.40
N LEU A 152 1.28 -7.41 -4.09
CA LEU A 152 2.44 -7.56 -4.95
C LEU A 152 2.93 -9.02 -5.01
N LEU A 153 3.01 -9.69 -3.86
CA LEU A 153 3.43 -11.09 -3.75
C LEU A 153 2.43 -12.03 -4.44
N GLU A 154 1.14 -11.88 -4.19
CA GLU A 154 0.12 -12.72 -4.85
C GLU A 154 0.08 -12.46 -6.36
N GLY A 155 0.37 -11.23 -6.78
CA GLY A 155 0.56 -10.90 -8.18
C GLY A 155 1.76 -11.62 -8.80
N ASP A 156 2.91 -11.63 -8.14
CA ASP A 156 4.10 -12.35 -8.62
C ASP A 156 3.87 -13.88 -8.61
N TYR A 157 3.17 -14.40 -7.60
CA TYR A 157 2.73 -15.80 -7.53
C TYR A 157 1.92 -16.20 -8.77
N LEU A 158 0.89 -15.42 -9.13
CA LEU A 158 0.06 -15.69 -10.30
C LEU A 158 0.85 -15.58 -11.62
N ALA A 159 1.86 -14.70 -11.70
CA ALA A 159 2.72 -14.60 -12.88
C ALA A 159 3.61 -15.84 -13.07
N VAL A 160 4.09 -16.42 -11.97
CA VAL A 160 4.90 -17.65 -12.01
C VAL A 160 4.02 -18.88 -12.29
N ALA A 161 2.82 -18.93 -11.70
CA ALA A 161 1.85 -20.02 -11.92
C ALA A 161 1.48 -20.21 -13.40
N ASP A 162 1.31 -19.10 -14.12
CA ASP A 162 0.89 -19.09 -15.53
C ASP A 162 1.94 -19.71 -16.46
N LEU A 163 3.21 -19.71 -16.07
CA LEU A 163 4.31 -20.32 -16.82
C LEU A 163 4.37 -21.85 -16.68
N GLY A 164 3.37 -22.47 -16.02
CA GLY A 164 3.31 -23.92 -15.80
C GLY A 164 4.33 -24.43 -14.77
N LEU A 165 5.04 -23.52 -14.10
CA LEU A 165 5.95 -23.84 -13.00
C LEU A 165 5.09 -24.29 -11.81
N ARG A 166 5.20 -25.57 -11.46
CA ARG A 166 4.46 -26.15 -10.33
C ARG A 166 5.03 -25.61 -9.02
N MET A 167 4.15 -25.02 -8.22
CA MET A 167 4.47 -24.54 -6.89
C MET A 167 4.16 -25.64 -5.87
N PHE A 168 5.04 -25.78 -4.87
CA PHE A 168 4.86 -26.73 -3.78
C PHE A 168 3.57 -26.41 -3.02
N ASP A 169 2.67 -27.40 -2.92
CA ASP A 169 1.50 -27.35 -2.03
C ASP A 169 1.87 -28.05 -0.72
N PRO A 170 2.02 -27.32 0.39
CA PRO A 170 2.43 -27.90 1.67
C PRO A 170 1.39 -28.86 2.28
N GLY A 171 0.18 -28.95 1.72
CA GLY A 171 -0.82 -29.94 2.10
C GLY A 171 -0.67 -31.28 1.38
N THR A 172 0.12 -31.34 0.29
CA THR A 172 0.33 -32.56 -0.50
C THR A 172 1.81 -32.89 -0.56
N THR A 173 2.20 -33.99 0.10
CA THR A 173 3.56 -34.56 0.10
C THR A 173 3.94 -35.18 -1.25
N SER A 174 3.57 -34.57 -2.37
CA SER A 174 3.99 -35.01 -3.69
C SER A 174 5.31 -34.35 -4.06
N TYR A 175 6.38 -35.07 -3.75
CA TYR A 175 7.72 -34.88 -4.27
C TYR A 175 7.72 -35.17 -5.78
N LEU A 176 8.37 -34.34 -6.59
CA LEU A 176 8.74 -34.69 -7.97
C LEU A 176 10.11 -35.37 -7.92
N ASP A 177 10.13 -36.62 -8.37
CA ASP A 177 11.30 -37.48 -8.46
C ASP A 177 12.28 -36.89 -9.48
N ALA A 178 13.57 -36.82 -9.14
CA ALA A 178 14.57 -36.20 -9.99
C ALA A 178 15.03 -37.20 -11.06
N GLY A 179 14.25 -37.35 -12.14
CA GLY A 179 14.54 -38.34 -13.20
C GLY A 179 14.51 -37.79 -14.62
N SER A 180 13.90 -36.63 -14.86
CA SER A 180 13.71 -36.07 -16.18
C SER A 180 14.07 -34.57 -16.20
N PRO A 181 14.65 -34.03 -17.30
CA PRO A 181 14.74 -32.58 -17.51
C PRO A 181 13.35 -31.90 -17.63
N ALA A 182 12.26 -32.66 -17.56
CA ALA A 182 10.88 -32.19 -17.39
C ALA A 182 10.42 -32.12 -15.92
N ASP A 183 11.21 -32.62 -14.96
CA ASP A 183 10.93 -32.56 -13.52
C ASP A 183 11.45 -31.25 -12.96
N ALA A 184 10.77 -30.18 -13.37
CA ALA A 184 11.07 -28.80 -13.03
C ALA A 184 11.21 -28.62 -11.52
N GLU A 185 12.38 -28.11 -11.12
CA GLU A 185 12.69 -27.57 -9.80
C GLU A 185 11.46 -26.82 -9.25
N ALA A 186 10.94 -27.28 -8.11
CA ALA A 186 9.85 -26.59 -7.44
C ALA A 186 10.34 -25.21 -7.03
N LEU A 187 9.99 -24.19 -7.83
CA LEU A 187 10.20 -22.80 -7.47
C LEU A 187 9.25 -22.45 -6.32
N TRP A 188 9.77 -21.69 -5.34
CA TRP A 188 9.05 -21.32 -4.12
C TRP A 188 8.55 -19.86 -4.14
N PRO A 189 7.52 -19.48 -4.91
CA PRO A 189 6.80 -18.25 -4.63
C PRO A 189 6.00 -18.42 -3.33
N GLU A 190 6.38 -17.71 -2.27
CA GLU A 190 5.61 -17.66 -1.03
C GLU A 190 4.19 -17.14 -1.33
N ARG A 191 3.16 -17.95 -1.02
CA ARG A 191 1.76 -17.57 -1.20
C ARG A 191 1.24 -16.78 0.01
N PHE A 192 0.34 -15.84 -0.24
CA PHE A 192 -0.19 -14.94 0.79
C PHE A 192 -1.07 -15.62 1.86
N ASP A 193 -1.52 -16.86 1.63
CA ASP A 193 -2.50 -17.56 2.49
C ASP A 193 -1.98 -17.91 3.91
N ARG A 194 -0.73 -17.58 4.23
CA ARG A 194 -0.14 -17.80 5.55
C ARG A 194 0.03 -16.47 6.29
N LEU A 195 -0.66 -16.33 7.43
CA LEU A 195 -0.46 -15.25 8.41
C LEU A 195 1.02 -14.96 8.71
N GLY A 196 1.87 -16.00 8.70
CA GLY A 196 3.32 -15.86 8.86
C GLY A 196 4.01 -15.09 7.74
N VAL A 197 3.58 -15.27 6.47
CA VAL A 197 4.13 -14.54 5.31
C VAL A 197 3.71 -13.08 5.34
N VAL A 198 2.48 -12.80 5.79
CA VAL A 198 2.00 -11.42 6.01
C VAL A 198 2.91 -10.71 7.00
N LEU A 199 3.22 -11.34 8.13
CA LEU A 199 4.08 -10.76 9.17
C LEU A 199 5.54 -10.56 8.72
N THR A 200 6.11 -11.49 7.95
CA THR A 200 7.50 -11.37 7.48
C THR A 200 7.66 -10.35 6.35
N ARG A 201 6.62 -10.14 5.54
CA ARG A 201 6.63 -9.23 4.38
C ARG A 201 5.95 -7.88 4.65
N THR A 202 5.36 -7.70 5.83
CA THR A 202 4.81 -6.41 6.26
C THR A 202 5.92 -5.36 6.29
N ASN A 203 5.64 -4.18 5.76
CA ASN A 203 6.55 -3.04 5.89
C ASN A 203 6.43 -2.46 7.32
N TRP A 204 7.19 -3.03 8.25
CA TRP A 204 7.18 -2.66 9.67
C TRP A 204 7.50 -1.19 9.92
N LEU A 205 8.35 -0.58 9.08
CA LEU A 205 8.65 0.84 9.16
C LEU A 205 7.40 1.68 8.89
N LEU A 206 6.67 1.36 7.81
CA LEU A 206 5.45 2.06 7.43
C LEU A 206 4.32 1.84 8.46
N ALA A 207 4.19 0.62 8.97
CA ALA A 207 3.26 0.30 10.06
C ALA A 207 3.60 1.09 11.33
N GLY A 208 4.88 1.18 11.68
CA GLY A 208 5.37 1.97 12.82
C GLY A 208 5.06 3.46 12.69
N ILE A 209 5.29 4.05 11.50
CA ILE A 209 4.90 5.43 11.19
C ILE A 209 3.39 5.60 11.38
N GLY A 210 2.59 4.66 10.87
CA GLY A 210 1.14 4.68 11.04
C GLY A 210 0.69 4.63 12.51
N GLY A 211 1.35 3.78 13.32
CA GLY A 211 1.12 3.70 14.76
C GLY A 211 1.44 5.02 15.49
N ILE A 212 2.57 5.66 15.16
CA ILE A 212 2.95 6.96 15.72
C ILE A 212 1.90 8.03 15.37
N LEU A 213 1.45 8.07 14.11
CA LEU A 213 0.41 9.01 13.68
C LEU A 213 -0.90 8.82 14.45
N LEU A 214 -1.30 7.57 14.73
CA LEU A 214 -2.48 7.30 15.56
C LEU A 214 -2.32 7.83 17.00
N ILE A 215 -1.15 7.65 17.61
CA ILE A 215 -0.85 8.19 18.94
C ILE A 215 -0.93 9.72 18.93
N ILE A 216 -0.33 10.37 17.93
CA ILE A 216 -0.41 11.82 17.74
C ILE A 216 -1.86 12.26 17.59
N ALA A 217 -2.68 11.55 16.80
CA ALA A 217 -4.09 11.86 16.64
C ALA A 217 -4.87 11.81 17.98
N VAL A 218 -4.58 10.82 18.83
CA VAL A 218 -5.17 10.73 20.18
C VAL A 218 -4.72 11.90 21.06
N ALA A 219 -3.43 12.25 21.03
CA ALA A 219 -2.90 13.40 21.77
C ALA A 219 -3.57 14.71 21.32
N PHE A 220 -3.73 14.91 20.01
CA PHE A 220 -4.45 16.06 19.44
C PHE A 220 -5.92 16.11 19.86
N ARG A 221 -6.62 14.97 19.97
CA ARG A 221 -8.00 14.93 20.51
C ARG A 221 -8.05 15.41 21.95
N ARG A 222 -7.09 15.02 22.79
CA ARG A 222 -7.02 15.46 24.18
C ARG A 222 -6.66 16.94 24.29
N GLY A 223 -5.69 17.42 23.51
CA GLY A 223 -5.35 18.84 23.45
C GLY A 223 -6.53 19.73 23.05
N LEU A 224 -7.35 19.28 22.09
CA LEU A 224 -8.61 19.94 21.71
C LEU A 224 -9.64 20.01 22.84
N ALA A 225 -9.69 19.01 23.72
CA ALA A 225 -10.59 19.01 24.87
C ALA A 225 -10.12 20.03 25.92
N LEU A 226 -8.82 20.00 26.25
CA LEU A 226 -8.20 20.94 27.19
C LEU A 226 -8.34 22.39 26.73
N GLN A 227 -8.18 22.67 25.43
CA GLN A 227 -8.36 24.03 24.92
C GLN A 227 -9.80 24.52 25.08
N ARG A 228 -10.80 23.66 24.88
CA ARG A 228 -12.21 24.04 25.09
C ARG A 228 -12.52 24.33 26.55
N GLU A 229 -11.94 23.56 27.47
CA GLU A 229 -12.09 23.81 28.91
C GLU A 229 -11.45 25.14 29.31
N ALA A 230 -10.27 25.45 28.77
CA ALA A 230 -9.61 26.74 28.97
C ALA A 230 -10.44 27.92 28.42
N ASP A 231 -11.03 27.77 27.23
CA ASP A 231 -11.87 28.80 26.62
C ASP A 231 -13.17 29.08 27.42
N THR A 232 -13.62 28.15 28.27
CA THR A 232 -14.80 28.35 29.14
C THR A 232 -14.51 29.04 30.47
N LEU A 233 -13.24 29.21 30.83
CA LEU A 233 -12.80 29.84 32.08
C LEU A 233 -12.56 31.36 31.96
N VAL A 234 -12.55 31.89 30.73
CA VAL A 234 -12.36 33.30 30.38
C VAL A 234 -13.68 33.92 29.96
#